data_AF-A0A2V9W3B2-F1
#
_entry.id   AF-A0A2V9W3B2-F1
#
_cell.length_a   1.000
_cell.length_b   1.000
_cell.length_c   1.000
_cell.angle_alpha   90.00
_cell.angle_beta   90.00
_cell.angle_gamma   90.00
#
_symmetry.space_group_name_H-M   'P 1'
#
loop_
_entity.id
_entity.type
_entity.pdbx_description
1 polymer ?
#
loop_
_entity_poly.entity_id
_entity_poly.type
_entity_poly.pdbx_seq_one_letter_code
_entity_poly.pdbx_strand_id
1 'polypeptide(L)' 'CIVACALAAGAQNASAPQTHGITAANVDPSVKPGDDFYHYANGEWIKRTEIPPDRADIDVFSKLS' A
#
# COMPACT_ATOMS: atom_id res chain seq x y z
N CYS A 1 19.78 36.73 38.23
CA CYS A 1 19.86 35.43 37.54
C CYS A 1 18.45 34.86 37.35
N ILE A 2 17.79 35.22 36.25
CA ILE A 2 16.49 34.67 35.80
C ILE A 2 16.65 34.55 34.28
N VAL A 3 16.98 33.36 33.78
CA VAL A 3 16.09 32.43 33.07
C VAL A 3 15.43 33.06 31.84
N ALA A 4 15.79 32.56 30.65
CA ALA A 4 14.82 32.09 29.65
C ALA A 4 15.55 31.41 28.49
N CYS A 5 15.68 30.08 28.59
CA CYS A 5 15.88 29.22 27.44
C CYS A 5 14.62 29.31 26.57
N ALA A 6 14.74 29.74 25.32
CA ALA A 6 13.68 29.59 24.34
C ALA A 6 14.31 29.10 23.03
N LEU A 7 14.71 27.82 23.04
CA LEU A 7 14.80 27.04 21.82
C LEU A 7 13.38 26.96 21.26
N ALA A 8 13.07 27.82 20.29
CA ALA A 8 11.85 27.68 19.51
C ALA A 8 11.93 26.35 18.74
N ALA A 9 11.30 25.33 19.31
CA ALA A 9 11.07 24.07 18.64
C ALA A 9 10.16 24.36 17.44
N GLY A 10 10.74 24.35 16.24
CA GLY A 10 9.97 24.39 15.01
C GLY A 10 9.00 23.22 15.00
N ALA A 11 7.71 23.51 14.91
CA ALA A 11 6.69 22.51 14.66
C ALA A 11 7.04 21.81 13.35
N GLN A 12 7.48 20.56 13.44
CA GLN A 12 7.74 19.74 12.27
C GLN A 12 6.37 19.42 11.68
N ASN A 13 6.04 20.04 10.55
CA ASN A 13 4.88 19.63 9.76
C ASN A 13 5.09 18.16 9.39
N ALA A 14 4.38 17.26 10.08
CA ALA A 14 4.34 15.87 9.70
C ALA A 14 3.85 15.80 8.25
N SER A 15 4.70 15.27 7.37
CA SER A 15 4.32 15.08 5.98
C SER A 15 3.15 14.10 5.93
N ALA A 16 2.11 14.44 5.19
CA ALA A 16 1.00 13.53 4.95
C ALA A 16 1.54 12.21 4.36
N PRO A 17 0.96 11.04 4.70
CA PRO A 17 1.40 9.77 4.15
C PRO A 17 1.46 9.85 2.62
N GLN A 18 2.62 9.57 2.04
CA GLN A 18 2.76 9.55 0.59
C GLN A 18 2.01 8.33 0.04
N THR A 19 0.97 8.58 -0.74
CA THR A 19 0.27 7.54 -1.48
C THR A 19 1.00 7.33 -2.80
N HIS A 20 1.78 6.26 -2.88
CA HIS A 20 2.61 5.93 -4.05
C HIS A 20 1.87 5.06 -5.09
N GLY A 21 0.53 4.98 -5.02
CA GLY A 21 -0.30 4.18 -5.94
C GLY A 21 -0.17 2.67 -5.83
N ILE A 22 0.66 2.18 -4.89
CA ILE A 22 0.86 0.73 -4.65
C ILE A 22 0.14 0.32 -3.37
N THR A 23 -0.68 -0.72 -3.47
CA THR A 23 -1.35 -1.32 -2.31
C THR A 23 -0.48 -2.41 -1.72
N ALA A 24 0.35 -2.05 -0.72
CA ALA A 24 1.29 -2.99 -0.10
C ALA A 24 0.62 -4.23 0.50
N ALA A 25 -0.65 -4.13 0.92
CA ALA A 25 -1.43 -5.26 1.42
C ALA A 25 -1.70 -6.37 0.38
N ASN A 26 -1.45 -6.12 -0.91
CA ASN A 26 -1.60 -7.12 -1.97
C ASN A 26 -0.35 -7.97 -2.18
N VAL A 27 0.79 -7.56 -1.61
CA VAL A 27 2.08 -8.26 -1.77
C VAL A 27 2.10 -9.56 -0.96
N ASP A 28 2.47 -10.67 -1.61
CA ASP A 28 2.76 -11.95 -0.97
C ASP A 28 4.28 -12.11 -0.74
N PRO A 29 4.77 -11.94 0.51
CA PRO A 29 6.19 -12.02 0.80
C PRO A 29 6.74 -13.46 0.79
N SER A 30 5.89 -14.48 0.65
CA SER A 30 6.34 -15.87 0.52
C SER A 30 6.90 -16.20 -0.87
N VAL A 31 6.60 -15.37 -1.87
CA VAL A 31 7.10 -15.50 -3.24
C VAL A 31 8.30 -14.57 -3.43
N LYS A 32 9.42 -15.08 -3.96
CA LYS A 32 10.55 -14.22 -4.30
C LYS A 32 10.17 -13.38 -5.54
N PRO A 33 10.40 -12.05 -5.54
CA PRO A 33 10.02 -11.20 -6.65
C PRO A 33 10.74 -11.54 -7.97
N GLY A 34 11.92 -12.17 -7.90
CA GLY A 34 12.68 -12.61 -9.07
C GLY A 34 12.20 -13.94 -9.68
N ASP A 35 11.42 -14.72 -8.93
CA ASP A 35 10.89 -16.02 -9.40
C ASP A 35 9.53 -15.81 -10.09
N ASP A 36 8.63 -15.05 -9.47
CA ASP A 36 7.36 -14.65 -10.05
C ASP A 36 6.91 -13.29 -9.47
N PHE A 37 7.12 -12.22 -10.24
CA PHE A 37 6.76 -10.88 -9.77
C PHE A 37 5.25 -10.65 -9.70
N TYR A 38 4.45 -11.33 -10.53
CA TYR A 38 3.00 -11.13 -10.54
C TYR A 38 2.37 -11.68 -9.27
N HIS A 39 2.74 -12.91 -8.88
CA HIS A 39 2.30 -13.50 -7.63
C HIS A 39 2.93 -12.83 -6.40
N TYR A 40 4.18 -12.35 -6.49
CA TYR A 40 4.74 -11.51 -5.44
C TYR A 40 3.91 -10.23 -5.23
N ALA A 41 3.60 -9.48 -6.29
CA ALA A 41 2.94 -8.18 -6.16
C ALA A 41 1.44 -8.28 -5.81
N ASN A 42 0.78 -9.36 -6.23
CA ASN A 42 -0.69 -9.51 -6.15
C ASN A 42 -1.16 -10.72 -5.34
N GLY A 43 -0.27 -11.58 -4.85
CA GLY A 43 -0.62 -12.89 -4.31
C GLY A 43 -1.60 -12.83 -3.14
N GLU A 44 -1.46 -11.85 -2.25
CA GLU A 44 -2.40 -11.68 -1.14
C GLU A 44 -3.78 -11.23 -1.63
N TRP A 45 -3.85 -10.46 -2.72
CA TRP A 45 -5.13 -10.11 -3.36
C TRP A 45 -5.77 -11.33 -4.02
N ILE A 46 -4.99 -12.13 -4.75
CA ILE A 46 -5.46 -13.36 -5.41
C ILE A 46 -6.03 -14.35 -4.37
N LYS A 47 -5.35 -14.54 -3.24
CA LYS A 47 -5.80 -15.48 -2.18
C LYS A 47 -7.16 -15.12 -1.59
N ARG A 48 -7.47 -13.82 -1.46
CA ARG A 48 -8.69 -13.36 -0.77
C ARG A 48 -9.83 -12.96 -1.71
N THR A 49 -9.56 -12.81 -2.99
CA THR A 49 -10.55 -12.28 -3.94
C THR A 49 -11.30 -13.41 -4.60
N GLU A 50 -12.62 -13.38 -4.46
CA GLU A 50 -13.53 -14.30 -5.14
C GLU A 50 -14.06 -13.66 -6.44
N ILE A 51 -14.16 -14.45 -7.50
CA ILE A 51 -14.82 -14.03 -8.74
C ILE A 51 -16.33 -14.07 -8.48
N PRO A 52 -17.06 -12.96 -8.65
CA PRO A 52 -18.52 -12.95 -8.55
C PRO A 52 -19.17 -13.97 -9.51
N PRO A 53 -20.27 -14.63 -9.13
CA PRO A 53 -20.87 -15.72 -9.92
C PRO A 53 -21.42 -15.28 -11.28
N ASP A 54 -21.61 -13.98 -11.50
CA ASP A 54 -22.07 -13.37 -12.75
C ASP A 54 -20.92 -12.94 -13.68
N ARG A 55 -19.67 -13.26 -13.34
CA ARG A 55 -18.48 -12.87 -14.12
C ARG A 55 -17.58 -14.06 -14.38
N ALA A 56 -16.87 -14.02 -15.51
CA ALA A 56 -15.83 -14.99 -15.83
C ALA A 56 -14.51 -14.67 -15.11
N ASP A 57 -14.26 -13.38 -14.84
CA ASP A 57 -13.03 -12.85 -14.27
C ASP A 57 -13.28 -11.54 -13.52
N ILE A 58 -12.30 -11.14 -12.70
CA ILE A 58 -12.25 -9.83 -12.05
C ILE A 58 -10.81 -9.32 -12.04
N ASP A 59 -10.63 -8.05 -12.35
CA ASP A 59 -9.34 -7.38 -12.38
C ASP A 59 -9.44 -5.90 -11.98
N VAL A 60 -8.36 -5.14 -12.16
CA VAL A 60 -8.33 -3.69 -11.86
C VAL A 60 -9.24 -2.87 -12.77
N PHE A 61 -9.46 -3.30 -14.02
CA PHE A 61 -10.31 -2.60 -14.99
C PHE A 61 -11.79 -2.83 -14.72
N SER A 62 -12.13 -3.95 -14.08
CA SER A 62 -13.47 -4.27 -13.61
C SER A 62 -14.06 -3.22 -12.64
N LYS A 63 -13.22 -2.35 -12.06
CA LYS A 63 -13.62 -1.25 -11.17
C LYS A 63 -13.72 0.12 -11.88
N LEU A 64 -13.31 0.22 -13.13
CA LEU A 64 -13.25 1.48 -13.88
C LEU A 64 -14.44 1.68 -14.84
N SER A 65 -15.39 0.74 -14.84
CA SER A 65 -16.63 0.78 -15.61
C SER A 65 -17.67 1.74 -15.03
#